data_AF-A0A6N9DW28-F1
#
_entry.id   AF-A0A6N9DW28-F1
#
_cell.length_a   1.000
_cell.length_b   1.000
_cell.length_c   1.000
_cell.angle_alpha   90.00
_cell.angle_beta   90.00
_cell.angle_gamma   90.00
#
_symmetry.space_group_name_H-M   'P 1'
#
loop_
_entity.id
_entity.type
_entity.pdbx_description
1 polymer ?
#
loop_
_entity_poly.entity_id
_entity_poly.type
_entity_poly.pdbx_seq_one_letter_code
_entity_poly.pdbx_strand_id
1 'polypeptide(L)'
;MPKRTHENAGRDLGFRYGMWGASLLCSAGLFLGGCMVAKSKYETAVAEMEAAKTELKKSRTWYASLEQENDKLRDEHQQAALDLEMLSAEIHQIKEGQQSERDLLATREAELQRDREAMTSKLQAIQRVHQQLKSQNRALRDTVRRYQKELKESRRAAMTHVASAPKNVKPKFDALETPSLEFEKPSPKPLSDPGGIPFKGAVTPEGRSAGAPPLVAAKSTPKPVPPPVAVPFNGTATPVNINTASANDLELFLGLTKEVADKVVSNRPYRLRGELVSKKVVPKATFDVIKDRITAAPQ
;
A
#
# COMPACT_ATOMS: atom_id res chain seq x y z
N MET A 1 -10.61 106.04 -71.12
CA MET A 1 -9.25 105.51 -71.42
C MET A 1 -9.16 104.09 -70.85
N PRO A 2 -8.69 103.06 -71.57
CA PRO A 2 -8.89 102.73 -72.98
C PRO A 2 -9.36 101.26 -73.23
N LYS A 3 -10.11 101.07 -74.32
CA LYS A 3 -10.01 100.08 -75.42
C LYS A 3 -9.82 98.57 -75.15
N ARG A 4 -10.50 97.79 -76.04
CA ARG A 4 -10.40 96.35 -76.40
C ARG A 4 -11.56 95.53 -75.83
N THR A 5 -12.33 94.73 -76.56
CA THR A 5 -12.15 93.98 -77.81
C THR A 5 -13.52 93.40 -78.18
N HIS A 6 -14.01 93.53 -79.42
CA HIS A 6 -15.13 92.68 -79.86
C HIS A 6 -15.08 92.29 -81.34
N GLU A 7 -13.88 92.30 -81.92
CA GLU A 7 -13.61 91.79 -83.27
C GLU A 7 -12.76 90.51 -83.20
N ASN A 8 -13.26 89.47 -82.53
CA ASN A 8 -12.68 88.12 -82.64
C ASN A 8 -13.65 86.97 -82.27
N ALA A 9 -14.93 87.25 -82.00
CA ALA A 9 -15.86 86.23 -81.52
C ALA A 9 -16.24 85.16 -82.57
N GLY A 10 -16.10 85.44 -83.87
CA GLY A 10 -16.43 84.50 -84.95
C GLY A 10 -15.30 83.52 -85.31
N ARG A 11 -14.03 83.88 -85.09
CA ARG A 11 -12.88 83.00 -85.39
C ARG A 11 -12.54 82.06 -84.24
N ASP A 12 -12.87 82.42 -83.01
CA ASP A 12 -12.59 81.60 -81.82
C ASP A 12 -13.53 80.39 -81.68
N LEU A 13 -14.79 80.47 -82.13
CA LEU A 13 -15.69 79.31 -82.11
C LEU A 13 -15.26 78.24 -83.12
N GLY A 14 -14.82 78.62 -84.32
CA GLY A 14 -14.32 77.68 -85.33
C GLY A 14 -13.02 76.97 -84.89
N PHE A 15 -12.11 77.68 -84.23
CA PHE A 15 -10.87 77.09 -83.71
C PHE A 15 -11.12 76.21 -82.48
N ARG A 16 -12.04 76.59 -81.58
CA ARG A 16 -12.35 75.80 -80.38
C ARG A 16 -13.18 74.55 -80.70
N TYR A 17 -14.15 74.62 -81.62
CA TYR A 17 -14.85 73.42 -82.12
C TYR A 17 -13.97 72.55 -83.01
N GLY A 18 -13.06 73.13 -83.79
CA GLY A 18 -12.07 72.37 -84.57
C GLY A 18 -11.04 71.66 -83.68
N MET A 19 -10.61 72.28 -82.58
CA MET A 19 -9.65 71.68 -81.65
C MET A 19 -10.30 70.66 -80.70
N TRP A 20 -11.55 70.86 -80.28
CA TRP A 20 -12.31 69.83 -79.57
C TRP A 20 -12.76 68.71 -80.51
N GLY A 21 -13.14 69.02 -81.75
CA GLY A 21 -13.48 68.04 -82.79
C GLY A 21 -12.28 67.19 -83.20
N ALA A 22 -11.10 67.78 -83.41
CA ALA A 22 -9.87 67.04 -83.72
C ALA A 22 -9.36 66.24 -82.51
N SER A 23 -9.52 66.75 -81.29
CA SER A 23 -9.17 66.01 -80.07
C SER A 23 -10.13 64.83 -79.83
N LEU A 24 -11.45 65.01 -80.03
CA LEU A 24 -12.43 63.91 -80.00
C LEU A 24 -12.21 62.90 -81.14
N LEU A 25 -11.80 63.34 -82.33
CA LEU A 25 -11.54 62.45 -83.47
C LEU A 25 -10.23 61.66 -83.27
N CYS A 26 -9.20 62.27 -82.68
CA CYS A 26 -7.96 61.57 -82.29
C CYS A 26 -8.18 60.60 -81.12
N SER A 27 -9.02 60.96 -80.15
CA SER A 27 -9.36 60.06 -79.03
C SER A 27 -10.37 58.97 -79.43
N ALA A 28 -11.31 59.24 -80.33
CA ALA A 28 -12.19 58.22 -80.92
C ALA A 28 -11.44 57.31 -81.90
N GLY A 29 -10.43 57.82 -82.62
CA GLY A 29 -9.54 57.03 -83.47
C GLY A 29 -8.69 56.01 -82.70
N LEU A 30 -8.36 56.33 -81.44
CA LEU A 30 -7.68 55.41 -80.52
C LEU A 30 -8.62 54.36 -79.88
N PHE A 31 -9.94 54.54 -79.98
CA PHE A 31 -10.94 53.59 -79.45
C PHE A 31 -11.56 52.68 -80.52
N LEU A 32 -11.44 53.01 -81.82
CA LEU A 32 -11.96 52.19 -82.94
C LEU A 32 -10.88 51.36 -83.65
N GLY A 33 -9.60 51.65 -83.42
CA GLY A 33 -8.50 50.75 -83.75
C GLY A 33 -8.39 49.69 -82.65
N GLY A 34 -9.12 48.58 -82.77
CA GLY A 34 -8.97 47.45 -81.86
C GLY A 34 -7.48 47.14 -81.67
N CYS A 35 -7.01 47.12 -80.42
CA CYS A 35 -5.62 46.82 -80.09
C CYS A 35 -5.26 45.43 -80.62
N MET A 36 -4.78 45.37 -81.86
CA MET A 36 -4.29 44.16 -82.49
C MET A 36 -2.90 43.90 -81.90
N VAL A 37 -2.87 43.44 -80.65
CA VAL A 37 -1.64 42.97 -80.01
C VAL A 37 -1.12 41.81 -80.87
N ALA A 38 0.15 41.88 -81.23
CA ALA A 38 0.76 40.87 -82.10
C ALA A 38 0.53 39.47 -81.51
N LYS A 39 0.14 38.51 -82.35
CA LYS A 39 -0.17 37.14 -81.94
C LYS A 39 0.89 36.54 -81.01
N SER A 40 2.18 36.80 -81.26
CA SER A 40 3.29 36.37 -80.41
C SER A 40 3.23 36.89 -78.97
N LYS A 41 2.77 38.12 -78.73
CA LYS A 41 2.66 38.70 -77.37
C LYS A 41 1.51 38.08 -76.57
N TYR A 42 0.41 37.72 -77.25
CA TYR A 42 -0.66 36.94 -76.61
C TYR A 42 -0.17 35.55 -76.23
N GLU A 43 0.52 34.86 -77.14
CA GLU A 43 1.08 33.53 -76.88
C GLU A 43 2.09 33.56 -75.71
N THR A 44 2.95 34.57 -75.62
CA THR A 44 3.87 34.73 -74.47
C THR A 44 3.13 35.00 -73.16
N ALA A 45 2.11 35.88 -73.18
CA ALA A 45 1.32 36.17 -71.99
C ALA A 45 0.52 34.95 -71.50
N VAL A 46 0.02 34.11 -72.42
CA VAL A 46 -0.64 32.85 -72.09
C VAL A 46 0.36 31.84 -71.52
N ALA A 47 1.58 31.77 -72.08
CA ALA A 47 2.63 30.90 -71.56
C ALA A 47 3.06 31.30 -70.13
N GLU A 48 3.24 32.60 -69.88
CA GLU A 48 3.53 33.13 -68.53
C GLU A 48 2.37 32.88 -67.55
N MET A 49 1.12 33.01 -68.00
CA MET A 49 -0.06 32.72 -67.19
C MET A 49 -0.16 31.24 -66.81
N GLU A 50 0.08 30.33 -67.75
CA GLU A 50 0.10 28.89 -67.45
C GLU A 50 1.31 28.53 -66.57
N ALA A 51 2.48 29.16 -66.76
CA ALA A 51 3.62 29.01 -65.86
C ALA A 51 3.27 29.45 -64.42
N ALA A 52 2.71 30.65 -64.25
CA ALA A 52 2.27 31.17 -62.95
C ALA A 52 1.20 30.27 -62.30
N LYS A 53 0.29 29.70 -63.10
CA LYS A 53 -0.72 28.74 -62.64
C LYS A 53 -0.09 27.43 -62.17
N THR A 54 0.95 26.93 -62.83
CA THR A 54 1.67 25.73 -62.34
C THR A 54 2.40 26.03 -61.03
N GLU A 55 2.99 27.21 -60.90
CA GLU A 55 3.68 27.63 -59.69
C GLU A 55 2.71 27.81 -58.51
N LEU A 56 1.56 28.47 -58.73
CA LEU A 56 0.52 28.58 -57.73
C LEU A 56 0.02 27.20 -57.28
N LYS A 57 -0.18 26.27 -58.22
CA LYS A 57 -0.57 24.89 -57.88
C LYS A 57 0.50 24.20 -57.02
N LYS A 58 1.79 24.33 -57.37
CA LYS A 58 2.90 23.78 -56.57
C LYS A 58 2.93 24.39 -55.17
N SER A 59 2.80 25.71 -55.10
CA SER A 59 2.74 26.44 -53.83
C SER A 59 1.57 25.97 -52.97
N ARG A 60 0.36 25.82 -53.55
CA ARG A 60 -0.81 25.28 -52.84
C ARG A 60 -0.58 23.87 -52.30
N THR A 61 0.02 22.98 -53.08
CA THR A 61 0.34 21.62 -52.61
C THR A 61 1.40 21.63 -51.52
N TRP A 62 2.38 22.53 -51.60
CA TRP A 62 3.43 22.66 -50.59
C TRP A 62 2.87 23.19 -49.27
N TYR A 63 2.01 24.21 -49.30
CA TYR A 63 1.30 24.69 -48.11
C TYR A 63 0.41 23.62 -47.49
N ALA A 64 -0.32 22.84 -48.29
CA ALA A 64 -1.13 21.73 -47.78
C ALA A 64 -0.26 20.67 -47.08
N SER A 65 0.93 20.38 -47.61
CA SER A 65 1.89 19.46 -46.97
C SER A 65 2.41 20.01 -45.63
N LEU A 66 2.72 21.31 -45.55
CA LEU A 66 3.15 21.94 -44.30
C LEU A 66 2.03 22.01 -43.27
N GLU A 67 0.80 22.26 -43.70
CA GLU A 67 -0.37 22.28 -42.83
C GLU A 67 -0.58 20.90 -42.19
N GLN A 68 -0.47 19.83 -42.98
CA GLN A 68 -0.51 18.46 -42.48
C GLN A 68 0.59 18.17 -41.43
N GLU A 69 1.81 18.66 -41.64
CA GLU A 69 2.90 18.49 -40.66
C GLU A 69 2.63 19.26 -39.37
N ASN A 70 2.09 20.48 -39.45
CA ASN A 70 1.69 21.26 -38.29
C ASN A 70 0.57 20.57 -37.50
N ASP A 71 -0.41 19.99 -38.19
CA ASP A 71 -1.50 19.27 -37.53
C ASP A 71 -1.00 17.99 -36.87
N LYS A 72 -0.11 17.23 -37.53
CA LYS A 72 0.55 16.07 -36.90
C LYS A 72 1.30 16.47 -35.63
N LEU A 73 2.06 17.55 -35.67
CA LEU A 73 2.77 18.05 -34.50
C LEU A 73 1.82 18.47 -33.38
N ARG A 74 0.69 19.09 -33.72
CA ARG A 74 -0.35 19.44 -32.73
C ARG A 74 -0.96 18.20 -32.08
N ASP A 75 -1.28 17.17 -32.87
CA ASP A 75 -1.83 15.91 -32.37
C ASP A 75 -0.82 15.22 -31.44
N GLU A 76 0.45 15.15 -31.82
CA GLU A 76 1.53 14.63 -30.96
C GLU A 76 1.67 15.44 -29.67
N HIS A 77 1.55 16.76 -29.75
CA HIS A 77 1.62 17.63 -28.57
C HIS A 77 0.44 17.42 -27.62
N GLN A 78 -0.77 17.24 -28.17
CA GLN A 78 -1.96 16.91 -27.39
C GLN A 78 -1.84 15.53 -26.75
N GLN A 79 -1.35 14.54 -27.49
CA GLN A 79 -1.10 13.21 -26.96
C GLN A 79 -0.08 13.25 -25.82
N ALA A 80 1.03 13.96 -25.99
CA ALA A 80 2.04 14.13 -24.95
C ALA A 80 1.46 14.83 -23.70
N ALA A 81 0.56 15.79 -23.87
CA ALA A 81 -0.12 16.44 -22.75
C ALA A 81 -1.02 15.47 -21.97
N LEU A 82 -1.79 14.64 -22.67
CA LEU A 82 -2.63 13.60 -22.03
C LEU A 82 -1.79 12.54 -21.31
N ASP A 83 -0.70 12.10 -21.92
CA ASP A 83 0.22 11.14 -21.32
C ASP A 83 0.84 11.71 -20.04
N LEU A 84 1.21 13.01 -20.02
CA LEU A 84 1.70 13.69 -18.83
C LEU A 84 0.64 13.76 -17.72
N GLU A 85 -0.61 14.07 -18.05
CA GLU A 85 -1.71 14.10 -17.08
C GLU A 85 -1.94 12.72 -16.47
N MET A 86 -1.99 11.68 -17.30
CA MET A 86 -2.12 10.29 -16.85
C MET A 86 -0.98 9.87 -15.92
N LEU A 87 0.28 10.11 -16.33
CA LEU A 87 1.45 9.80 -15.50
C LEU A 87 1.45 10.59 -14.19
N SER A 88 1.00 11.85 -14.20
CA SER A 88 0.90 12.66 -12.98
C SER A 88 -0.14 12.09 -12.01
N ALA A 89 -1.26 11.57 -12.52
CA ALA A 89 -2.28 10.90 -11.72
C ALA A 89 -1.76 9.58 -11.13
N GLU A 90 -1.04 8.78 -11.91
CA GLU A 90 -0.39 7.56 -11.43
C GLU A 90 0.62 7.85 -10.31
N ILE A 91 1.46 8.89 -10.47
CA ILE A 91 2.40 9.32 -9.44
C ILE A 91 1.65 9.72 -8.16
N HIS A 92 0.55 10.45 -8.30
CA HIS A 92 -0.26 10.86 -7.14
C HIS A 92 -0.82 9.64 -6.39
N GLN A 93 -1.41 8.69 -7.13
CA GLN A 93 -1.96 7.47 -6.55
C GLN A 93 -0.88 6.62 -5.86
N ILE A 94 0.29 6.44 -6.49
CA ILE A 94 1.41 5.71 -5.87
C ILE A 94 1.84 6.40 -4.57
N LYS A 95 1.91 7.73 -4.57
CA LYS A 95 2.31 8.51 -3.40
C LYS A 95 1.30 8.37 -2.25
N GLU A 96 0.01 8.45 -2.54
CA GLU A 96 -1.05 8.21 -1.56
C GLU A 96 -1.01 6.78 -1.01
N GLY A 97 -0.79 5.80 -1.89
CA GLY A 97 -0.59 4.40 -1.50
C GLY A 97 0.57 4.25 -0.52
N GLN A 98 1.74 4.78 -0.86
CA GLN A 98 2.91 4.75 0.02
C GLN A 98 2.66 5.47 1.36
N GLN A 99 1.96 6.59 1.34
CA GLN A 99 1.66 7.34 2.56
C GLN A 99 0.71 6.54 3.46
N SER A 100 -0.34 5.94 2.89
CA SER A 100 -1.25 5.08 3.65
C SER A 100 -0.56 3.86 4.25
N GLU A 101 0.39 3.25 3.53
CA GLU A 101 1.20 2.15 4.03
C GLU A 101 2.11 2.61 5.18
N ARG A 102 2.77 3.76 5.04
CA ARG A 102 3.60 4.35 6.11
C ARG A 102 2.79 4.64 7.37
N ASP A 103 1.58 5.17 7.24
CA ASP A 103 0.70 5.45 8.37
C ASP A 103 0.24 4.15 9.05
N LEU A 104 -0.09 3.12 8.28
CA LEU A 104 -0.42 1.79 8.81
C LEU A 104 0.77 1.15 9.54
N LEU A 105 1.97 1.26 8.99
CA LEU A 105 3.18 0.76 9.64
C LEU A 105 3.48 1.54 10.93
N ALA A 106 3.37 2.87 10.91
CA ALA A 106 3.61 3.71 12.08
C ALA A 106 2.63 3.40 13.23
N THR A 107 1.35 3.17 12.91
CA THR A 107 0.34 2.78 13.92
C THR A 107 0.65 1.42 14.53
N ARG A 108 1.01 0.43 13.69
CA ARG A 108 1.40 -0.91 14.16
C ARG A 108 2.69 -0.91 14.96
N GLU A 109 3.68 -0.11 14.57
CA GLU A 109 4.92 0.09 15.31
C GLU A 109 4.65 0.69 16.69
N ALA A 110 3.78 1.70 16.77
CA ALA A 110 3.38 2.31 18.04
C ALA A 110 2.65 1.31 18.96
N GLU A 111 1.81 0.44 18.41
CA GLU A 111 1.17 -0.64 19.19
C GLU A 111 2.19 -1.64 19.73
N LEU A 112 3.09 -2.15 18.87
CA LEU A 112 4.15 -3.07 19.28
C LEU A 112 5.09 -2.45 20.32
N GLN A 113 5.35 -1.14 20.24
CA GLN A 113 6.13 -0.42 21.25
C GLN A 113 5.40 -0.38 22.59
N ARG A 114 4.10 -0.07 22.63
CA ARG A 114 3.31 -0.12 23.87
C ARG A 114 3.30 -1.53 24.48
N ASP A 115 3.16 -2.57 23.65
CA ASP A 115 3.22 -3.95 24.11
C ASP A 115 4.59 -4.32 24.69
N ARG A 116 5.66 -3.88 24.02
CA ARG A 116 7.03 -4.05 24.51
C ARG A 116 7.20 -3.39 25.88
N GLU A 117 6.75 -2.15 26.06
CA GLU A 117 6.81 -1.43 27.33
C GLU A 117 5.94 -2.05 28.43
N ALA A 118 4.76 -2.54 28.07
CA ALA A 118 3.89 -3.27 28.97
C ALA A 118 4.55 -4.58 29.44
N MET A 119 5.23 -5.30 28.54
CA MET A 119 5.95 -6.52 28.91
C MET A 119 7.19 -6.23 29.75
N THR A 120 7.97 -5.21 29.43
CA THR A 120 9.15 -4.85 30.22
C THR A 120 8.76 -4.39 31.63
N SER A 121 7.69 -3.60 31.77
CA SER A 121 7.18 -3.18 33.09
C SER A 121 6.66 -4.37 33.91
N LYS A 122 5.95 -5.33 33.29
CA LYS A 122 5.55 -6.60 33.94
C LYS A 122 6.76 -7.39 34.40
N LEU A 123 7.79 -7.52 33.56
CA LEU A 123 9.02 -8.24 33.89
C LEU A 123 9.73 -7.59 35.10
N GLN A 124 9.83 -6.26 35.11
CA GLN A 124 10.36 -5.51 36.26
C GLN A 124 9.51 -5.72 37.52
N ALA A 125 8.19 -5.71 37.43
CA ALA A 125 7.30 -5.94 38.56
C ALA A 125 7.49 -7.34 39.16
N ILE A 126 7.53 -8.37 38.31
CA ILE A 126 7.81 -9.76 38.73
C ILE A 126 9.18 -9.84 39.40
N GLN A 127 10.20 -9.18 38.84
CA GLN A 127 11.54 -9.18 39.41
C GLN A 127 11.57 -8.55 40.81
N ARG A 128 10.84 -7.45 41.04
CA ARG A 128 10.71 -6.84 42.37
C ARG A 128 10.05 -7.78 43.36
N VAL A 129 8.93 -8.40 42.96
CA VAL A 129 8.21 -9.37 43.81
C VAL A 129 9.09 -10.58 44.12
N HIS A 130 9.83 -11.08 43.14
CA HIS A 130 10.76 -12.19 43.34
C HIS A 130 11.85 -11.85 44.37
N GLN A 131 12.46 -10.66 44.29
CA GLN A 131 13.45 -10.23 45.26
C GLN A 131 12.86 -10.09 46.67
N GLN A 132 11.65 -9.54 46.78
CA GLN A 132 10.96 -9.41 48.06
C GLN A 132 10.63 -10.77 48.66
N LEU A 133 10.10 -11.70 47.86
CA LEU A 133 9.80 -13.05 48.33
C LEU A 133 11.07 -13.79 48.74
N LYS A 134 12.19 -13.54 48.05
CA LYS A 134 13.50 -14.09 48.39
C LYS A 134 14.04 -13.55 49.71
N SER A 135 13.88 -12.25 50.01
CA SER A 135 14.29 -11.66 51.29
C SER A 135 13.43 -12.18 52.44
N GLN A 136 12.11 -12.25 52.25
CA GLN A 136 11.18 -12.83 53.22
C GLN A 136 11.49 -14.30 53.54
N ASN A 137 11.73 -15.12 52.50
CA ASN A 137 12.14 -16.51 52.70
C ASN A 137 13.46 -16.63 53.48
N ARG A 138 14.42 -15.72 53.26
CA ARG A 138 15.66 -15.70 54.07
C ARG A 138 15.36 -15.38 55.53
N ALA A 139 14.56 -14.34 55.80
CA ALA A 139 14.19 -13.96 57.16
C ALA A 139 13.49 -15.10 57.91
N LEU A 140 12.54 -15.80 57.26
CA LEU A 140 11.88 -16.98 57.83
C LEU A 140 12.86 -18.12 58.12
N ARG A 141 13.80 -18.38 57.22
CA ARG A 141 14.85 -19.38 57.46
C ARG A 141 15.77 -19.00 58.62
N ASP A 142 15.98 -17.70 58.84
CA ASP A 142 16.77 -17.21 59.97
C ASP A 142 15.99 -17.35 61.29
N THR A 143 14.69 -17.03 61.32
CA THR A 143 13.86 -17.24 62.53
C THR A 143 13.74 -18.71 62.90
N VAL A 144 13.50 -19.59 61.91
CA VAL A 144 13.50 -21.05 62.14
C VAL A 144 14.83 -21.51 62.71
N ARG A 145 15.96 -21.05 62.16
CA ARG A 145 17.30 -21.38 62.71
C ARG A 145 17.50 -20.88 64.13
N ARG A 146 17.01 -19.67 64.47
CA ARG A 146 17.07 -19.15 65.84
C ARG A 146 16.27 -20.02 66.81
N TYR A 147 15.01 -20.32 66.50
CA TYR A 147 14.17 -21.18 67.34
C TYR A 147 14.74 -22.59 67.50
N GLN A 148 15.29 -23.18 66.44
CA GLN A 148 15.97 -24.47 66.53
C GLN A 148 17.19 -24.42 67.46
N LYS A 149 17.94 -23.32 67.45
CA LYS A 149 19.09 -23.12 68.34
C LYS A 149 18.64 -22.97 69.79
N GLU A 150 17.64 -22.13 70.07
CA GLU A 150 17.05 -21.96 71.40
C GLU A 150 16.52 -23.28 71.96
N LEU A 151 15.74 -24.05 71.19
CA LEU A 151 15.23 -25.36 71.62
C LEU A 151 16.38 -26.35 71.91
N LYS A 152 17.47 -26.31 71.14
CA LYS A 152 18.65 -27.15 71.37
C LYS A 152 19.42 -26.72 72.62
N GLU A 153 19.52 -25.42 72.89
CA GLU A 153 20.14 -24.87 74.09
C GLU A 153 19.29 -25.16 75.33
N SER A 154 17.97 -24.98 75.29
CA SER A 154 17.06 -25.39 76.37
C SER A 154 17.13 -26.88 76.65
N ARG A 155 17.20 -27.73 75.61
CA ARG A 155 17.40 -29.18 75.79
C ARG A 155 18.76 -29.49 76.44
N ARG A 156 19.84 -28.82 76.02
CA ARG A 156 21.17 -28.96 76.62
C ARG A 156 21.17 -28.50 78.09
N ALA A 157 20.56 -27.37 78.39
CA ALA A 157 20.41 -26.84 79.74
C ALA A 157 19.58 -27.79 80.63
N ALA A 158 18.49 -28.37 80.10
CA ALA A 158 17.72 -29.39 80.80
C ALA A 158 18.55 -30.66 81.07
N MET A 159 19.36 -31.11 80.11
CA MET A 159 20.28 -32.24 80.32
C MET A 159 21.36 -31.95 81.38
N THR A 160 21.88 -30.72 81.47
CA THR A 160 22.82 -30.33 82.54
C THR A 160 22.15 -30.22 83.91
N HIS A 161 20.87 -29.84 83.97
CA HIS A 161 20.10 -29.81 85.22
C HIS A 161 19.70 -31.22 85.71
N VAL A 162 19.42 -32.16 84.80
CA VAL A 162 19.12 -33.56 85.15
C VAL A 162 20.38 -34.32 85.62
N ALA A 163 21.58 -33.96 85.13
CA ALA A 163 22.84 -34.53 85.60
C ALA A 163 23.26 -34.04 87.01
N SER A 164 22.62 -33.01 87.56
CA SER A 164 22.94 -32.40 88.87
C SER A 164 21.82 -32.49 89.91
N ALA A 165 20.67 -33.10 89.60
CA ALA A 165 19.55 -33.23 90.54
C ALA A 165 19.60 -34.55 91.34
N PRO A 166 19.38 -34.53 92.68
CA PRO A 166 19.25 -35.75 93.47
C PRO A 166 17.95 -36.49 93.12
N LYS A 167 18.04 -37.81 93.01
CA LYS A 167 16.87 -38.68 92.83
C LYS A 167 15.94 -38.52 94.04
N ASN A 168 14.66 -38.29 93.76
CA ASN A 168 13.48 -38.64 94.56
C ASN A 168 12.58 -37.45 94.93
N VAL A 169 11.58 -37.15 94.08
CA VAL A 169 10.25 -36.67 94.53
C VAL A 169 9.18 -37.19 93.54
N LYS A 170 8.17 -37.88 94.07
CA LYS A 170 6.96 -38.30 93.33
C LYS A 170 6.04 -37.08 93.11
N PRO A 171 5.42 -36.91 91.93
CA PRO A 171 4.48 -35.83 91.72
C PRO A 171 3.16 -36.15 92.42
N LYS A 172 2.65 -35.20 93.20
CA LYS A 172 1.28 -35.18 93.74
C LYS A 172 0.45 -34.37 92.76
N PHE A 173 -0.58 -35.00 92.21
CA PHE A 173 -1.48 -34.40 91.22
C PHE A 173 -2.67 -33.84 92.00
N ASP A 174 -2.65 -32.54 92.28
CA ASP A 174 -3.81 -31.82 92.78
C ASP A 174 -4.40 -31.02 91.63
N ALA A 175 -5.56 -31.48 91.17
CA ALA A 175 -6.40 -30.79 90.22
C ALA A 175 -7.13 -29.66 90.94
N LEU A 176 -6.93 -28.41 90.53
CA LEU A 176 -7.86 -27.31 90.79
C LEU A 176 -7.94 -26.39 89.57
N GLU A 177 -9.14 -26.38 89.01
CA GLU A 177 -9.85 -25.28 88.35
C GLU A 177 -9.12 -24.45 87.29
N THR A 178 -9.58 -24.69 86.06
CA THR A 178 -9.62 -23.76 84.93
C THR A 178 -10.22 -22.41 85.32
N PRO A 179 -9.48 -21.30 85.18
CA PRO A 179 -10.05 -20.02 84.82
C PRO A 179 -9.92 -19.84 83.30
N SER A 180 -11.07 -19.77 82.64
CA SER A 180 -11.21 -19.35 81.26
C SER A 180 -10.53 -18.00 81.05
N LEU A 181 -9.38 -17.99 80.38
CA LEU A 181 -8.90 -16.80 79.69
C LEU A 181 -9.42 -16.89 78.26
N GLU A 182 -10.47 -16.10 78.03
CA GLU A 182 -11.04 -15.83 76.72
C GLU A 182 -9.92 -15.49 75.74
N PHE A 183 -9.73 -16.38 74.78
CA PHE A 183 -8.98 -16.08 73.57
C PHE A 183 -9.87 -15.14 72.76
N GLU A 184 -9.70 -13.84 72.95
CA GLU A 184 -10.25 -12.85 72.03
C GLU A 184 -9.57 -13.10 70.67
N LYS A 185 -10.26 -13.85 69.82
CA LYS A 185 -9.93 -14.06 68.43
C LYS A 185 -9.84 -12.67 67.79
N PRO A 186 -8.69 -12.22 67.26
CA PRO A 186 -8.72 -11.06 66.39
C PRO A 186 -9.51 -11.48 65.16
N SER A 187 -10.78 -11.06 65.12
CA SER A 187 -11.62 -11.13 63.95
C SER A 187 -10.93 -10.37 62.82
N PRO A 188 -10.97 -10.88 61.58
CA PRO A 188 -10.49 -10.14 60.43
C PRO A 188 -11.38 -8.91 60.27
N LYS A 189 -10.77 -7.71 60.28
CA LYS A 189 -11.46 -6.53 59.76
C LYS A 189 -11.74 -6.78 58.28
N PRO A 190 -12.99 -6.64 57.80
CA PRO A 190 -13.27 -6.71 56.38
C PRO A 190 -12.61 -5.51 55.73
N LEU A 191 -11.64 -5.77 54.84
CA LEU A 191 -11.13 -4.74 53.96
C LEU A 191 -12.27 -4.41 53.00
N SER A 192 -12.81 -3.21 53.18
CA SER A 192 -13.72 -2.54 52.28
C SER A 192 -13.24 -2.63 50.84
N ASP A 193 -13.99 -3.37 50.02
CA ASP A 193 -14.17 -3.02 48.62
C ASP A 193 -14.77 -1.62 48.55
N PRO A 194 -14.25 -0.78 47.65
CA PRO A 194 -15.16 -0.28 46.66
C PRO A 194 -14.56 -0.30 45.25
N GLY A 195 -15.39 -0.73 44.31
CA GLY A 195 -15.43 -0.06 43.01
C GLY A 195 -14.84 -0.83 41.85
N GLY A 196 -15.40 -2.00 41.57
CA GLY A 196 -15.57 -2.42 40.18
C GLY A 196 -16.48 -1.43 39.44
N ILE A 197 -16.06 -1.02 38.26
CA ILE A 197 -16.86 -0.28 37.27
C ILE A 197 -17.43 -1.30 36.25
N PRO A 198 -18.50 -0.99 35.49
CA PRO A 198 -19.78 -1.66 35.59
C PRO A 198 -20.14 -2.46 34.32
N PHE A 199 -20.71 -3.65 34.48
CA PHE A 199 -21.46 -4.29 33.39
C PHE A 199 -22.95 -3.96 33.54
N LYS A 200 -23.40 -2.93 32.80
CA LYS A 200 -24.76 -2.90 32.22
C LYS A 200 -24.77 -4.00 31.14
N GLY A 201 -25.68 -4.97 31.11
CA GLY A 201 -27.11 -4.86 31.31
C GLY A 201 -27.77 -5.10 29.96
N ALA A 202 -27.99 -6.36 29.59
CA ALA A 202 -28.89 -6.73 28.51
C ALA A 202 -29.66 -7.99 28.92
N VAL A 203 -30.93 -7.74 29.21
CA VAL A 203 -32.02 -8.64 29.54
C VAL A 203 -32.18 -9.79 28.55
N THR A 204 -32.32 -11.00 29.09
CA THR A 204 -33.15 -12.06 28.51
C THR A 204 -34.52 -12.06 29.21
N PRO A 205 -35.60 -12.37 28.48
CA PRO A 205 -36.66 -13.17 29.05
C PRO A 205 -36.82 -14.47 28.27
N GLU A 206 -36.89 -15.58 29.01
CA GLU A 206 -37.48 -16.83 28.53
C GLU A 206 -39.00 -16.67 28.35
N GLY A 207 -39.55 -17.35 27.34
CA GLY A 207 -40.99 -17.52 27.13
C GLY A 207 -41.26 -18.63 26.10
N ARG A 208 -41.57 -19.82 26.62
CA ARG A 208 -41.76 -21.14 25.97
C ARG A 208 -42.84 -21.22 24.88
N SER A 209 -42.71 -22.26 24.04
CA SER A 209 -43.71 -23.30 23.69
C SER A 209 -43.68 -23.60 22.18
N ALA A 210 -43.70 -24.81 21.63
CA ALA A 210 -43.58 -26.21 22.07
C ALA A 210 -43.60 -27.05 20.77
N GLY A 211 -43.08 -28.29 20.82
CA GLY A 211 -43.50 -29.35 19.88
C GLY A 211 -42.41 -29.93 18.98
N ALA A 212 -41.77 -30.98 19.45
CA ALA A 212 -41.35 -32.13 18.64
C ALA A 212 -42.37 -33.27 18.89
N PRO A 213 -42.36 -34.47 18.23
CA PRO A 213 -41.36 -35.04 17.30
C PRO A 213 -42.03 -35.88 16.16
N PRO A 214 -41.45 -36.96 15.57
CA PRO A 214 -40.21 -37.13 14.79
C PRO A 214 -40.43 -37.95 13.48
N LEU A 215 -39.33 -38.50 12.93
CA LEU A 215 -39.12 -39.51 11.86
C LEU A 215 -38.97 -38.91 10.45
N VAL A 216 -37.92 -39.17 9.66
CA VAL A 216 -37.07 -40.36 9.49
C VAL A 216 -35.70 -39.99 8.93
N ALA A 217 -34.70 -40.82 9.21
CA ALA A 217 -33.39 -40.83 8.58
C ALA A 217 -33.46 -41.27 7.10
N ALA A 218 -32.74 -40.57 6.22
CA ALA A 218 -32.25 -41.12 4.96
C ALA A 218 -30.93 -40.44 4.53
N LYS A 219 -30.05 -41.28 3.98
CA LYS A 219 -28.62 -41.09 3.76
C LYS A 219 -28.30 -40.29 2.48
N SER A 220 -27.12 -39.64 2.51
CA SER A 220 -26.12 -39.51 1.43
C SER A 220 -26.53 -39.05 0.02
N THR A 221 -26.02 -37.89 -0.41
CA THR A 221 -25.07 -37.73 -1.54
C THR A 221 -24.62 -36.25 -1.68
N PRO A 222 -23.34 -35.97 -1.97
CA PRO A 222 -22.80 -34.60 -2.05
C PRO A 222 -22.84 -34.02 -3.48
N LYS A 223 -23.20 -32.74 -3.61
CA LYS A 223 -22.98 -31.90 -4.81
C LYS A 223 -21.81 -30.92 -4.56
N PRO A 224 -21.12 -30.48 -5.63
CA PRO A 224 -19.68 -30.20 -5.62
C PRO A 224 -19.34 -28.75 -5.21
N VAL A 225 -18.26 -28.63 -4.44
CA VAL A 225 -17.64 -27.34 -4.07
C VAL A 225 -16.70 -26.90 -5.21
N PRO A 226 -16.79 -25.66 -5.71
CA PRO A 226 -15.83 -25.12 -6.70
C PRO A 226 -14.43 -24.92 -6.07
N PRO A 227 -13.34 -25.03 -6.87
CA PRO A 227 -11.97 -24.95 -6.38
C PRO A 227 -11.59 -23.53 -5.89
N PRO A 228 -10.69 -23.42 -4.90
CA PRO A 228 -10.26 -22.12 -4.37
C PRO A 228 -9.39 -21.40 -5.41
N VAL A 229 -9.80 -20.18 -5.74
CA VAL A 229 -9.06 -19.26 -6.60
C VAL A 229 -7.84 -18.76 -5.83
N ALA A 230 -6.64 -19.06 -6.33
CA ALA A 230 -5.40 -18.55 -5.80
C ALA A 230 -5.29 -17.04 -6.06
N VAL A 231 -5.09 -16.26 -4.99
CA VAL A 231 -4.75 -14.84 -5.08
C VAL A 231 -3.26 -14.69 -5.44
N PRO A 232 -2.89 -13.93 -6.49
CA PRO A 232 -1.49 -13.61 -6.76
C PRO A 232 -1.02 -12.51 -5.80
N PHE A 233 -0.11 -12.86 -4.89
CA PHE A 233 0.62 -11.91 -4.05
C PHE A 233 1.87 -11.42 -4.79
N ASN A 234 1.81 -10.22 -5.36
CA ASN A 234 2.99 -9.54 -5.93
C ASN A 234 3.75 -8.82 -4.80
N GLY A 235 4.70 -9.52 -4.20
CA GLY A 235 5.74 -8.92 -3.37
C GLY A 235 7.09 -9.12 -4.04
N THR A 236 7.93 -8.08 -4.03
CA THR A 236 9.38 -8.16 -4.31
C THR A 236 10.05 -9.03 -3.24
N ALA A 237 9.80 -10.34 -3.28
CA ALA A 237 10.39 -11.30 -2.37
C ALA A 237 11.79 -11.65 -2.89
N THR A 238 12.76 -11.61 -1.97
CA THR A 238 14.08 -12.18 -2.23
C THR A 238 13.92 -13.61 -2.74
N PRO A 239 14.52 -13.97 -3.89
CA PRO A 239 14.27 -15.25 -4.51
C PRO A 239 14.78 -16.39 -3.62
N VAL A 240 13.90 -17.36 -3.35
CA VAL A 240 14.15 -18.48 -2.43
C VAL A 240 15.14 -19.46 -3.06
N ASN A 241 16.24 -19.75 -2.37
CA ASN A 241 17.23 -20.71 -2.87
C ASN A 241 16.75 -22.15 -2.60
N ILE A 242 16.55 -22.92 -3.67
CA ILE A 242 15.99 -24.28 -3.65
C ILE A 242 16.89 -25.27 -2.91
N ASN A 243 18.20 -25.02 -2.88
CA ASN A 243 19.19 -25.90 -2.23
C ASN A 243 19.24 -25.71 -0.71
N THR A 244 18.90 -24.51 -0.21
CA THR A 244 19.05 -24.15 1.21
C THR A 244 17.73 -23.93 1.94
N ALA A 245 16.63 -23.68 1.22
CA ALA A 245 15.32 -23.42 1.81
C ALA A 245 14.87 -24.59 2.71
N SER A 246 14.12 -24.33 3.78
CA SER A 246 13.46 -25.39 4.53
C SER A 246 12.19 -25.88 3.81
N ALA A 247 11.63 -27.03 4.19
CA ALA A 247 10.35 -27.49 3.64
C ALA A 247 9.23 -26.46 3.87
N ASN A 248 9.18 -25.88 5.07
CA ASN A 248 8.22 -24.84 5.43
C ASN A 248 8.39 -23.57 4.58
N ASP A 249 9.62 -23.17 4.24
CA ASP A 249 9.86 -22.00 3.38
C ASP A 249 9.34 -22.22 1.96
N LEU A 250 9.48 -23.45 1.44
CA LEU A 250 8.96 -23.80 0.11
C LEU A 250 7.42 -23.79 0.10
N GLU A 251 6.77 -24.21 1.18
CA GLU A 251 5.31 -24.13 1.33
C GLU A 251 4.83 -22.68 1.45
N LEU A 252 5.43 -21.91 2.37
CA LEU A 252 4.99 -20.56 2.71
C LEU A 252 5.29 -19.54 1.60
N PHE A 253 6.47 -19.58 1.00
CA PHE A 253 6.89 -18.56 0.03
C PHE A 253 6.56 -18.93 -1.43
N LEU A 254 6.57 -20.24 -1.76
CA LEU A 254 6.31 -20.70 -3.13
C LEU A 254 4.91 -21.30 -3.29
N GLY A 255 4.16 -21.50 -2.19
CA GLY A 255 2.82 -22.11 -2.24
C GLY A 255 2.84 -23.57 -2.67
N LEU A 256 3.96 -24.28 -2.46
CA LEU A 256 4.06 -25.70 -2.78
C LEU A 256 3.30 -26.53 -1.75
N THR A 257 2.75 -27.67 -2.17
CA THR A 257 2.19 -28.63 -1.23
C THR A 257 3.31 -29.32 -0.45
N LYS A 258 3.03 -29.73 0.79
CA LYS A 258 3.98 -30.41 1.67
C LYS A 258 4.69 -31.60 1.00
N GLU A 259 3.95 -32.42 0.26
CA GLU A 259 4.51 -33.56 -0.47
C GLU A 259 5.53 -33.15 -1.54
N VAL A 260 5.29 -32.02 -2.22
CA VAL A 260 6.20 -31.50 -3.24
C VAL A 260 7.41 -30.85 -2.57
N ALA A 261 7.22 -30.09 -1.48
CA ALA A 261 8.29 -29.50 -0.70
C ALA A 261 9.26 -30.57 -0.16
N ASP A 262 8.73 -31.67 0.40
CA ASP A 262 9.53 -32.80 0.90
C ASP A 262 10.33 -33.48 -0.23
N LYS A 263 9.74 -33.64 -1.42
CA LYS A 263 10.45 -34.15 -2.61
C LYS A 263 11.53 -33.19 -3.08
N VAL A 264 11.31 -31.88 -2.99
CA VAL A 264 12.33 -30.87 -3.30
C VAL A 264 13.52 -31.00 -2.37
N VAL A 265 13.27 -31.13 -1.06
CA VAL A 265 14.32 -31.32 -0.04
C VAL A 265 15.09 -32.62 -0.27
N SER A 266 14.39 -33.71 -0.57
CA SER A 266 14.97 -35.05 -0.71
C SER A 266 15.87 -35.21 -1.95
N ASN A 267 15.65 -34.42 -3.01
CA ASN A 267 16.38 -34.56 -4.30
C ASN A 267 17.44 -33.47 -4.53
N ARG A 268 17.89 -32.81 -3.47
CA ARG A 268 19.03 -31.88 -3.49
C ARG A 268 20.34 -32.64 -3.72
N PRO A 269 21.35 -32.05 -4.37
CA PRO A 269 21.43 -30.67 -4.86
C PRO A 269 20.84 -30.47 -6.28
N TYR A 270 20.43 -29.24 -6.57
CA TYR A 270 20.02 -28.77 -7.90
C TYR A 270 21.03 -27.75 -8.43
N ARG A 271 21.53 -27.92 -9.66
CA ARG A 271 22.43 -26.93 -10.27
C ARG A 271 21.68 -25.83 -11.00
N LEU A 272 20.54 -26.17 -11.57
CA LEU A 272 19.69 -25.26 -12.33
C LEU A 272 18.26 -25.33 -11.82
N ARG A 273 17.54 -24.21 -11.91
CA ARG A 273 16.11 -24.12 -11.55
C ARG A 273 15.27 -25.15 -12.32
N GLY A 274 15.58 -25.37 -13.60
CA GLY A 274 14.89 -26.33 -14.46
C GLY A 274 15.03 -27.81 -14.04
N GLU A 275 15.98 -28.16 -13.16
CA GLU A 275 16.12 -29.54 -12.67
C GLU A 275 14.93 -29.99 -11.82
N LEU A 276 14.17 -29.05 -11.24
CA LEU A 276 12.91 -29.35 -10.55
C LEU A 276 11.91 -30.08 -11.47
N VAL A 277 11.88 -29.71 -12.75
CA VAL A 277 11.01 -30.33 -13.76
C VAL A 277 11.67 -31.59 -14.32
N SER A 278 12.97 -31.54 -14.65
CA SER A 278 13.69 -32.70 -15.21
C SER A 278 13.72 -33.90 -14.27
N LYS A 279 13.84 -33.68 -12.96
CA LYS A 279 13.77 -34.71 -11.92
C LYS A 279 12.33 -35.07 -11.51
N LYS A 280 11.31 -34.50 -12.19
CA LYS A 280 9.89 -34.73 -11.93
C LYS A 280 9.46 -34.42 -10.48
N VAL A 281 10.13 -33.47 -9.85
CA VAL A 281 9.83 -33.03 -8.48
C VAL A 281 8.64 -32.08 -8.49
N VAL A 282 8.63 -31.15 -9.46
CA VAL A 282 7.56 -30.15 -9.64
C VAL A 282 7.00 -30.26 -11.06
N PRO A 283 5.68 -30.31 -11.25
CA PRO A 283 5.06 -30.25 -12.57
C PRO A 283 5.41 -28.95 -13.31
N LYS A 284 5.51 -29.00 -14.64
CA LYS A 284 5.86 -27.83 -15.47
C LYS A 284 4.95 -26.62 -15.20
N ALA A 285 3.64 -26.85 -15.09
CA ALA A 285 2.67 -25.79 -14.81
C ALA A 285 2.95 -25.07 -13.48
N THR A 286 3.31 -25.81 -12.43
CA THR A 286 3.65 -25.24 -11.12
C THR A 286 5.00 -24.53 -11.19
N PHE A 287 5.98 -25.10 -11.91
CA PHE A 287 7.29 -24.49 -12.11
C PHE A 287 7.19 -23.11 -12.78
N ASP A 288 6.36 -22.97 -13.81
CA ASP A 288 6.20 -21.71 -14.55
C ASP A 288 5.69 -20.55 -13.67
N VAL A 289 4.94 -20.85 -12.61
CA VAL A 289 4.41 -19.88 -11.64
C VAL A 289 5.43 -19.49 -10.56
N ILE A 290 6.43 -20.34 -10.30
CA ILE A 290 7.43 -20.13 -9.24
C ILE A 290 8.82 -19.78 -9.77
N LYS A 291 9.08 -19.96 -11.07
CA LYS A 291 10.42 -19.83 -11.69
C LYS A 291 11.12 -18.49 -11.40
N ASP A 292 10.35 -17.42 -11.27
CA ASP A 292 10.83 -16.07 -11.03
C ASP A 292 11.10 -15.79 -9.55
N ARG A 293 10.58 -16.64 -8.65
CA ARG A 293 10.72 -16.56 -7.18
C ARG A 293 11.76 -17.51 -6.60
N ILE A 294 12.42 -18.33 -7.43
CA ILE A 294 13.39 -19.33 -7.01
C ILE A 294 14.78 -19.06 -7.58
N THR A 295 15.82 -19.47 -6.84
CA THR A 295 17.23 -19.50 -7.29
C THR A 295 17.87 -20.87 -7.03
N ALA A 296 18.87 -21.24 -7.85
CA ALA A 296 19.58 -22.53 -7.77
C ALA A 296 21.09 -22.33 -7.65
N ALA A 297 21.53 -21.26 -6.98
CA ALA A 297 22.96 -20.98 -6.84
C ALA A 297 23.64 -22.10 -6.04
N PRO A 298 24.80 -22.61 -6.50
CA PRO A 298 25.63 -23.49 -5.70
C PRO A 298 26.16 -22.72 -4.49
N GLN A 299 26.27 -23.42 -3.36
CA GLN A 299 27.07 -22.97 -2.20
C GLN A 299 28.54 -23.10 -2.54
#